data_AF-A0A831YSU8-F1
#
_entry.id   AF-A0A831YSU8-F1
#
_cell.length_a   1.000
_cell.length_b   1.000
_cell.length_c   1.000
_cell.angle_alpha   90.00
_cell.angle_beta   90.00
_cell.angle_gamma   90.00
#
_symmetry.space_group_name_H-M   'P 1'
#
loop_
_entity.id
_entity.type
_entity.pdbx_description
1 polymer ?
#
loop_
_entity_poly.entity_id
_entity_poly.type
_entity_poly.pdbx_seq_one_letter_code
_entity_poly.pdbx_strand_id
1 'polypeptide(L)'
;NLVKPPKLQMLLESVQGVPVPKVKVVEEPDFSRIIDPEYRKALETLWEALHEMIEIANKEMAVERLCRQLQYINRVVNSLDKNLIPQLREAISRIEEKVSEEEIEEFMRLKMIGEK
;
A
#
# COMPACT_ATOMS: atom_id res chain seq x y z
N ASN A 1 -37.89 -23.40 1.92
CA ASN A 1 -36.79 -22.90 1.08
C ASN A 1 -36.23 -24.02 0.24
N LEU A 2 -36.41 -23.92 -1.08
CA LEU A 2 -36.02 -24.93 -2.07
C LEU A 2 -34.50 -24.97 -2.30
N VAL A 3 -33.76 -23.96 -1.82
CA VAL A 3 -32.30 -23.84 -1.94
C VAL A 3 -31.74 -23.32 -0.61
N LYS A 4 -30.58 -23.83 -0.19
CA LYS A 4 -29.78 -23.22 0.88
C LYS A 4 -28.87 -22.16 0.23
N PRO A 5 -29.00 -20.87 0.56
CA PRO A 5 -28.19 -19.84 -0.08
C PRO A 5 -26.72 -19.95 0.33
N PRO A 6 -25.80 -19.46 -0.53
CA PRO A 6 -24.39 -19.40 -0.18
C PRO A 6 -24.16 -18.44 0.97
N LYS A 7 -23.18 -18.73 1.83
CA LYS A 7 -22.74 -17.80 2.87
C LYS A 7 -21.42 -17.17 2.46
N LEU A 8 -21.41 -15.84 2.39
CA LEU A 8 -20.23 -15.05 2.09
C LEU A 8 -19.71 -14.38 3.35
N GLN A 9 -18.39 -14.34 3.51
CA GLN A 9 -17.73 -13.61 4.59
C GLN A 9 -16.67 -12.69 4.01
N MET A 10 -16.65 -11.44 4.46
CA MET A 10 -15.58 -10.50 4.16
C MET A 10 -14.48 -10.60 5.22
N LEU A 11 -13.24 -10.72 4.76
CA LEU A 11 -12.05 -10.83 5.59
C LEU A 11 -11.01 -9.83 5.12
N LEU A 12 -10.17 -9.34 6.04
CA LEU A 12 -8.99 -8.56 5.69
C LEU A 12 -7.80 -9.51 5.58
N GLU A 13 -7.16 -9.53 4.42
CA GLU A 13 -5.95 -10.29 4.16
C GLU A 13 -4.79 -9.33 3.84
N SER A 14 -3.61 -9.63 4.35
CA SER A 14 -2.42 -8.84 4.03
C SER A 14 -1.80 -9.36 2.73
N VAL A 15 -1.77 -8.52 1.70
CA VAL A 15 -1.08 -8.81 0.43
C VAL A 15 0.13 -7.88 0.35
N GLN A 16 1.34 -8.43 0.48
CA GLN A 16 2.58 -7.64 0.47
C GLN A 16 2.59 -6.49 1.50
N GLY A 17 2.03 -6.74 2.69
CA GLY A 17 1.92 -5.74 3.76
C GLY A 17 0.74 -4.77 3.60
N VAL A 18 -0.01 -4.84 2.50
CA VAL A 18 -1.18 -4.01 2.25
C VAL A 18 -2.45 -4.74 2.70
N PRO A 19 -3.28 -4.16 3.59
CA PRO A 19 -4.55 -4.76 3.97
C PRO A 19 -5.55 -4.67 2.81
N VAL A 20 -6.00 -5.83 2.32
CA VAL A 20 -6.96 -5.96 1.22
C VAL A 20 -8.20 -6.70 1.72
N PRO A 21 -9.41 -6.15 1.53
CA PRO A 21 -10.64 -6.87 1.82
C PRO A 21 -10.86 -7.95 0.75
N LYS A 22 -11.16 -9.17 1.19
CA LYS A 22 -11.44 -10.33 0.35
C LYS A 22 -12.76 -10.96 0.76
N VAL A 23 -13.60 -11.30 -0.21
CA VAL A 23 -14.83 -12.07 0.00
C VAL A 23 -14.49 -13.55 -0.13
N LYS A 24 -14.83 -14.36 0.88
CA LYS A 24 -14.73 -15.81 0.84
C LYS A 24 -16.11 -16.44 0.86
N VAL A 25 -16.30 -17.48 0.06
CA VAL A 25 -17.45 -18.38 0.17
C VAL A 25 -17.18 -19.34 1.34
N VAL A 26 -17.99 -19.25 2.39
CA VAL A 26 -17.90 -20.09 3.59
C VAL A 26 -18.77 -21.33 3.46
N GLU A 27 -19.91 -21.19 2.79
CA GLU A 27 -20.81 -22.31 2.48
C GLU A 27 -21.28 -22.17 1.03
N GLU A 28 -21.11 -23.24 0.26
CA GLU A 28 -21.63 -23.38 -1.10
C GLU A 28 -23.16 -23.48 -1.08
N PRO A 29 -23.84 -23.06 -2.17
CA PRO A 29 -25.27 -23.27 -2.31
C PRO A 29 -25.59 -24.76 -2.51
N ASP A 30 -26.73 -25.19 -1.96
CA ASP A 30 -27.23 -26.56 -2.14
C ASP A 30 -28.43 -26.59 -3.08
N PHE A 31 -28.24 -27.19 -4.24
CA PHE A 31 -29.25 -27.36 -5.30
C PHE A 31 -29.91 -28.75 -5.32
N SER A 32 -29.55 -29.65 -4.39
CA SER A 32 -30.00 -31.06 -4.40
C SER A 32 -31.52 -31.24 -4.35
N ARG A 33 -32.24 -30.26 -3.78
CA ARG A 33 -33.71 -30.25 -3.65
C ARG A 33 -34.44 -29.87 -4.94
N ILE A 34 -33.72 -29.48 -5.98
CA ILE A 34 -34.29 -29.12 -7.29
C ILE A 34 -34.47 -30.40 -8.10
N ILE A 35 -35.72 -30.76 -8.37
CA ILE A 35 -36.06 -32.02 -9.03
C ILE A 35 -35.83 -31.94 -10.55
N ASP A 36 -36.09 -30.77 -11.14
CA ASP A 36 -35.91 -30.53 -12.58
C ASP A 36 -34.40 -30.48 -12.94
N PRO A 37 -33.90 -31.40 -13.79
CA PRO A 37 -32.48 -31.47 -14.13
C PRO A 37 -31.96 -30.28 -14.94
N GLU A 38 -32.79 -29.70 -15.83
CA GLU A 38 -32.38 -28.55 -16.64
C GLU A 38 -32.25 -27.30 -15.77
N TYR A 39 -33.21 -27.11 -14.87
CA TYR A 39 -33.20 -26.02 -13.92
C TYR A 39 -32.04 -26.12 -12.94
N ARG A 40 -31.73 -27.32 -12.45
CA ARG A 40 -30.55 -27.56 -11.59
C ARG A 40 -29.26 -27.18 -12.33
N LYS A 41 -29.08 -27.68 -13.55
CA LYS A 41 -27.89 -27.39 -14.37
C LYS A 41 -27.71 -25.89 -14.62
N ALA A 42 -28.80 -25.17 -14.91
CA ALA A 42 -28.75 -23.72 -15.11
C ALA A 42 -28.27 -22.98 -13.85
N LEU A 43 -28.70 -23.40 -12.67
CA LEU A 43 -28.27 -22.81 -11.40
C LEU A 43 -26.83 -23.16 -11.03
N GLU A 44 -26.37 -24.37 -11.33
CA GLU A 44 -24.98 -24.77 -11.16
C GLU A 44 -24.06 -23.90 -12.03
N THR A 45 -24.37 -23.75 -13.32
CA THR A 45 -23.61 -22.88 -14.23
C THR A 45 -23.64 -21.41 -13.80
N LEU A 46 -24.79 -20.92 -13.34
CA LEU A 46 -24.89 -19.56 -12.82
C LEU A 46 -24.00 -19.37 -11.58
N TRP A 47 -23.98 -20.35 -10.68
CA TRP A 47 -23.16 -20.30 -9.49
C TRP A 47 -21.67 -20.33 -9.81
N GLU A 48 -21.25 -21.19 -10.73
CA GLU A 48 -19.86 -21.23 -11.21
C GLU A 48 -19.42 -19.85 -11.74
N ALA A 49 -20.24 -19.23 -12.59
CA ALA A 49 -19.97 -17.89 -13.12
C ALA A 49 -19.89 -16.82 -12.02
N LEU A 50 -20.78 -16.87 -11.02
CA LEU A 50 -20.75 -15.96 -9.87
C LEU A 50 -19.53 -16.17 -8.99
N HIS A 51 -19.14 -17.43 -8.76
CA HIS A 51 -17.96 -17.77 -7.98
C HIS A 51 -16.68 -17.25 -8.67
N GLU A 52 -16.56 -17.43 -9.99
CA GLU A 52 -15.46 -16.85 -10.76
C GLU A 52 -15.45 -15.32 -10.70
N MET A 53 -16.62 -14.68 -10.78
CA MET A 53 -16.75 -13.23 -10.66
C MET A 53 -16.28 -12.71 -9.29
N ILE A 54 -16.60 -13.44 -8.21
CA ILE A 54 -16.10 -13.12 -6.85
C ILE A 54 -14.57 -13.19 -6.82
N GLU A 55 -13.97 -14.22 -7.42
CA GLU A 55 -12.51 -14.36 -7.47
C GLU A 55 -11.82 -13.27 -8.30
N ILE A 56 -12.44 -12.84 -9.41
CA ILE A 56 -11.95 -11.72 -10.21
C ILE A 56 -12.04 -10.41 -9.39
N ALA A 57 -13.18 -10.13 -8.77
CA ALA A 57 -13.38 -8.94 -7.96
C ALA A 57 -12.37 -8.86 -6.79
N ASN A 58 -12.08 -9.99 -6.15
CA ASN A 58 -11.06 -10.09 -5.11
C ASN A 58 -9.66 -9.70 -5.64
N LYS A 59 -9.30 -10.16 -6.85
CA LYS A 59 -8.01 -9.83 -7.48
C LYS A 59 -7.95 -8.36 -7.89
N GLU A 60 -9.02 -7.81 -8.48
CA GLU A 60 -9.10 -6.40 -8.85
C GLU A 60 -8.93 -5.49 -7.63
N MET A 61 -9.62 -5.81 -6.53
CA MET A 61 -9.48 -5.10 -5.26
C MET A 61 -8.04 -5.13 -4.73
N ALA A 62 -7.36 -6.28 -4.83
CA ALA A 62 -5.96 -6.39 -4.44
C ALA A 62 -5.06 -5.49 -5.31
N VAL A 63 -5.24 -5.52 -6.63
CA VAL A 63 -4.48 -4.68 -7.57
C VAL A 63 -4.72 -3.20 -7.28
N GLU A 64 -5.97 -2.77 -7.09
CA GLU A 64 -6.30 -1.38 -6.79
C GLU A 64 -5.62 -0.90 -5.51
N ARG A 65 -5.68 -1.70 -4.45
CA ARG A 65 -5.07 -1.38 -3.15
C ARG A 65 -3.56 -1.29 -3.25
N LEU A 66 -2.92 -2.23 -3.94
CA LEU A 66 -1.47 -2.20 -4.18
C LEU A 66 -1.06 -0.96 -4.99
N CYS A 67 -1.78 -0.65 -6.07
CA CYS A 67 -1.52 0.53 -6.88
C CYS A 67 -1.61 1.83 -6.07
N ARG A 68 -2.61 1.97 -5.20
CA ARG A 68 -2.72 3.13 -4.30
C ARG A 68 -1.54 3.23 -3.33
N GLN A 69 -1.09 2.10 -2.79
CA GLN A 69 0.08 2.09 -1.90
C GLN A 69 1.37 2.44 -2.65
N LEU A 70 1.57 1.91 -3.86
CA LEU A 70 2.71 2.28 -4.70
C LEU A 70 2.70 3.78 -5.04
N GLN A 71 1.54 4.35 -5.34
CA GLN A 71 1.42 5.79 -5.57
C GLN A 71 1.80 6.61 -4.33
N TYR A 72 1.39 6.17 -3.14
CA TYR A 72 1.79 6.82 -1.89
C TYR A 72 3.31 6.75 -1.70
N ILE A 73 3.91 5.56 -1.86
CA ILE A 73 5.35 5.36 -1.74
C ILE A 73 6.10 6.28 -2.71
N ASN A 74 5.68 6.35 -3.98
CA ASN A 74 6.29 7.23 -4.97
C ASN A 74 6.23 8.71 -4.57
N ARG A 75 5.12 9.17 -3.98
CA ARG A 75 5.02 10.55 -3.45
C ARG A 75 5.99 10.78 -2.31
N VAL A 76 6.13 9.82 -1.39
CA VAL A 76 7.08 9.91 -0.28
C VAL A 76 8.51 9.98 -0.82
N VAL A 77 8.89 9.07 -1.72
CA VAL A 77 10.21 9.06 -2.36
C VAL A 77 10.50 10.41 -3.04
N ASN A 78 9.54 10.94 -3.80
CA ASN A 78 9.71 12.25 -4.45
C ASN A 78 9.88 13.39 -3.44
N SER A 79 9.12 13.39 -2.34
CA SER A 79 9.26 14.40 -1.29
C SER A 79 10.63 14.30 -0.59
N LEU A 80 11.14 13.09 -0.40
CA LEU A 80 12.47 12.88 0.18
C LEU A 80 13.56 13.37 -0.77
N ASP A 81 13.53 12.91 -2.03
CA ASP A 81 14.57 13.19 -3.02
C ASP A 81 14.60 14.66 -3.47
N LYS A 82 13.43 15.26 -3.70
CA LYS A 82 13.35 16.62 -4.26
C LYS A 82 13.28 17.73 -3.23
N ASN A 83 12.87 17.44 -2.00
CA ASN A 83 12.72 18.48 -0.96
C ASN A 83 13.61 18.21 0.25
N LEU A 84 13.39 17.11 0.98
CA LEU A 84 14.00 16.93 2.30
C LEU A 84 15.53 16.76 2.22
N ILE A 85 16.01 15.88 1.34
CA ILE A 85 17.45 15.63 1.19
C ILE A 85 18.19 16.91 0.75
N PRO A 86 17.74 17.66 -0.27
CA PRO A 86 18.35 18.94 -0.62
C PRO A 86 18.40 19.94 0.54
N GLN A 87 17.29 20.10 1.28
CA GLN A 87 17.24 21.02 2.43
C GLN A 87 18.24 20.65 3.51
N LEU A 88 18.35 19.34 3.83
CA LEU A 88 19.32 18.87 4.81
C LEU A 88 20.76 19.11 4.35
N ARG A 89 21.06 18.89 3.06
CA ARG A 89 22.39 19.17 2.49
C ARG A 89 22.73 20.66 2.56
N GLU A 90 21.78 21.53 2.24
CA GLU A 90 21.96 22.97 2.35
C GLU A 90 22.19 23.41 3.80
N ALA A 91 21.43 22.84 4.75
CA ALA A 91 21.64 23.11 6.17
C ALA A 91 23.03 22.69 6.65
N ILE A 92 23.51 21.51 6.22
CA ILE A 92 24.88 21.05 6.53
C ILE A 92 25.90 22.05 5.97
N SER A 93 25.80 22.42 4.69
CA SER A 93 26.74 23.38 4.06
C SER A 93 26.80 24.71 4.81
N ARG A 94 25.64 25.26 5.22
CA ARG A 94 25.59 26.52 5.98
C ARG A 94 26.25 26.40 7.35
N ILE A 95 26.07 25.26 8.03
CA ILE A 95 26.72 25.00 9.32
C ILE A 95 28.24 24.91 9.13
N GLU A 96 28.70 24.17 8.11
CA GLU A 96 30.13 24.02 7.81
C GLU A 96 30.79 25.36 7.47
N GLU A 97 30.13 26.20 6.64
CA GLU A 97 30.58 27.55 6.34
C GLU A 97 30.72 28.39 7.61
N LYS A 98 29.71 28.33 8.50
CA LYS A 98 29.72 29.13 9.73
C LYS A 98 30.82 28.69 10.70
N VAL A 99 31.04 27.39 10.85
CA VAL A 99 32.13 26.85 11.69
C VAL A 99 33.48 27.28 11.13
N SER A 100 33.69 27.17 9.81
CA SER A 100 34.93 27.59 9.14
C SER A 100 35.20 29.09 9.32
N GLU A 101 34.18 29.94 9.19
CA GLU A 101 34.31 31.38 9.48
C GLU A 101 34.77 31.65 10.91
N GLU A 102 34.17 30.97 11.90
CA GLU A 102 34.52 31.12 13.31
C GLU A 102 35.96 30.68 13.60
N GLU A 103 36.41 29.56 13.01
CA GLU A 103 37.79 29.08 13.10
C GLU A 103 38.80 30.08 12.51
N ILE A 104 38.49 30.66 11.34
CA ILE A 104 39.33 31.67 10.70
C ILE A 104 39.45 32.92 11.59
N GLU A 105 38.33 33.42 12.12
CA GLU A 105 38.33 34.57 13.02
C GLU A 105 39.15 34.32 14.28
N GLU A 106 39.01 33.14 14.89
CA GLU A 106 39.75 32.76 16.09
C GLU A 106 41.26 32.69 15.81
N PHE A 107 41.65 32.09 14.69
CA PHE A 107 43.05 32.06 14.25
C PHE A 107 43.64 33.47 14.08
N MET A 108 42.89 34.40 13.46
CA MET A 108 43.32 35.80 13.32
C MET A 108 43.47 36.48 14.69
N ARG A 109 42.52 36.28 15.62
CA ARG A 109 42.60 36.81 16.99
C ARG A 109 43.87 36.32 17.70
N LEU A 110 44.17 35.03 17.62
CA LEU A 110 45.37 34.45 18.23
C LEU A 110 46.67 35.01 17.64
N LYS A 111 46.75 35.17 16.31
CA LYS A 111 47.92 35.79 15.66
C LYS A 111 48.18 37.21 16.16
N MET A 112 47.14 38.04 16.23
CA MET A 112 47.28 39.43 16.70
C MET A 112 47.74 39.54 18.16
N ILE A 113 47.38 38.57 19.01
CA ILE A 113 47.82 38.54 20.41
C ILE A 113 49.27 38.07 20.52
N GLY A 114 49.69 37.09 19.71
CA GLY A 114 51.06 36.57 19.71
C GLY A 114 52.11 37.47 19.05
N GLU A 115 51.70 38.49 18.29
CA GLU A 115 52.60 39.49 17.68
C GLU A 115 52.90 40.71 18.61
N LYS A 116 52.36 40.74 19.84
CA LYS A 116 52.76 41.69 20.89
C LYS A 116 53.83 41.11 21.80
#